data_AF-A0A1B2HZ13-F1
#
_entry.id   AF-A0A1B2HZ13-F1
#
_cell.length_a   1.000
_cell.length_b   1.000
_cell.length_c   1.000
_cell.angle_alpha   90.00
_cell.angle_beta   90.00
_cell.angle_gamma   90.00
#
_symmetry.space_group_name_H-M   'P 1'
#
loop_
_entity.id
_entity.type
_entity.pdbx_description
1 polymer ?
#
loop_
_entity_poly.entity_id
_entity_poly.type
_entity_poly.pdbx_seq_one_letter_code
_entity_poly.pdbx_strand_id
1 'polypeptide(L)'
;MRVNRHQTVETPAAILLHNGEPFTGELEDTDTGGRTIALTSYVNGLEHGPQTEWYPTGEKHVEGRCDQGCAVGEWREWHRNGKLAEQSLFNKFGELVELRRWDENGVLVEERLSGVTRGL
;
A
#
# COMPACT_ATOMS: atom_id res chain seq x y z
N MET A 1 11.30 -2.65 15.33
CA MET A 1 10.86 -4.01 15.74
C MET A 1 9.99 -4.56 14.62
N ARG A 2 10.17 -5.83 14.24
CA ARG A 2 9.31 -6.51 13.25
C ARG A 2 8.49 -7.60 13.97
N VAL A 3 7.21 -7.72 13.65
CA VAL A 3 6.30 -8.75 14.17
C VAL A 3 5.47 -9.35 13.04
N ASN A 4 4.98 -10.57 13.23
CA ASN A 4 4.10 -11.24 12.27
C ASN A 4 2.64 -10.89 12.55
N ARG A 5 1.78 -10.92 11.52
CA ARG A 5 0.34 -10.63 11.64
C ARG A 5 -0.37 -11.42 12.75
N HIS A 6 -0.05 -12.70 12.92
CA HIS A 6 -0.66 -13.54 13.97
C HIS A 6 -0.29 -13.12 15.41
N GLN A 7 0.69 -12.23 15.59
CA GLN A 7 1.11 -11.68 16.88
C GLN A 7 0.44 -10.34 17.20
N THR A 8 -0.47 -9.89 16.34
CA THR A 8 -1.14 -8.58 16.42
C THR A 8 -2.65 -8.72 16.40
N VAL A 9 -3.33 -7.70 16.90
CA VAL A 9 -4.80 -7.59 16.86
C VAL A 9 -5.15 -6.21 16.35
N GLU A 10 -6.00 -6.14 15.32
CA GLU A 10 -6.57 -4.88 14.85
C GLU A 10 -7.89 -4.62 15.56
N THR A 11 -8.04 -3.42 16.11
CA THR A 11 -9.29 -2.99 16.77
C THR A 11 -10.33 -2.54 15.75
N PRO A 12 -11.62 -2.43 16.12
CA PRO A 12 -12.64 -1.82 15.25
C PRO A 12 -12.35 -0.38 14.81
N ALA A 13 -11.40 0.30 15.48
CA ALA A 13 -10.95 1.65 15.15
C ALA A 13 -9.69 1.65 14.24
N ALA A 14 -9.35 0.52 13.60
CA ALA A 14 -8.17 0.35 12.75
C ALA A 14 -6.82 0.62 13.47
N ILE A 15 -6.80 0.47 14.80
CA ILE A 15 -5.56 0.52 15.58
C ILE A 15 -4.98 -0.89 15.69
N LEU A 16 -3.74 -1.06 15.23
CA LEU A 16 -2.99 -2.28 15.37
C LEU A 16 -2.34 -2.36 16.76
N LEU A 17 -2.60 -3.44 17.48
CA LEU A 17 -2.05 -3.72 18.81
C LEU A 17 -1.04 -4.87 18.75
N HIS A 18 0.01 -4.77 19.56
CA HIS A 18 0.92 -5.88 19.88
C HIS A 18 1.07 -5.96 21.40
N ASN A 19 0.78 -7.13 21.98
CA ASN A 19 0.74 -7.34 23.43
C ASN A 19 -0.20 -6.37 24.19
N GLY A 20 -1.31 -5.98 23.56
CA GLY A 20 -2.31 -5.08 24.14
C GLY A 20 -2.04 -3.58 23.99
N GLU A 21 -0.88 -3.20 23.44
CA GLU A 21 -0.47 -1.80 23.28
C GLU A 21 -0.43 -1.39 21.79
N PRO A 22 -0.67 -0.12 21.44
CA PRO A 22 -0.54 0.38 20.08
C PRO A 22 0.84 0.10 19.48
N PHE A 23 0.87 -0.61 18.35
CA PHE A 23 2.10 -1.11 17.76
C PHE A 23 2.92 -0.01 17.07
N THR A 24 4.22 -0.01 17.31
CA THR A 24 5.19 0.80 16.55
C THR A 24 6.29 -0.11 16.04
N GLY A 25 6.42 -0.19 14.72
CA GLY A 25 7.33 -1.12 14.06
C GLY A 25 6.83 -1.54 12.69
N GLU A 26 7.35 -2.66 12.21
CA GLU A 26 7.00 -3.23 10.91
C GLU A 26 6.20 -4.51 11.11
N LEU A 27 5.06 -4.61 10.44
CA LEU A 27 4.22 -5.78 10.40
C LEU A 27 4.56 -6.60 9.16
N GLU A 28 4.77 -7.90 9.36
CA GLU A 28 4.96 -8.87 8.29
C GLU A 28 3.72 -9.76 8.14
N ASP A 29 3.20 -9.84 6.91
CA ASP A 29 2.17 -10.78 6.52
C ASP A 29 2.78 -11.89 5.65
N THR A 30 2.37 -13.13 5.89
CA THR A 30 2.90 -14.31 5.22
C THR A 30 1.78 -15.18 4.68
N ASP A 31 1.98 -15.77 3.51
CA ASP A 31 1.07 -16.80 2.99
C ASP A 31 1.12 -18.10 3.82
N THR A 32 0.30 -19.10 3.43
CA THR A 32 0.26 -20.41 4.09
C THR A 32 1.54 -21.22 3.94
N GLY A 33 2.42 -20.85 2.99
CA GLY A 33 3.73 -21.43 2.79
C GLY A 33 4.84 -20.71 3.56
N GLY A 34 4.51 -19.67 4.33
CA GLY A 34 5.46 -18.88 5.11
C GLY A 34 6.23 -17.84 4.29
N ARG A 35 5.80 -17.53 3.07
CA ARG A 35 6.43 -16.48 2.24
C ARG A 35 5.84 -15.12 2.61
N THR A 36 6.68 -14.12 2.79
CA THR A 36 6.26 -12.74 3.00
C THR A 36 5.48 -12.22 1.80
N ILE A 37 4.25 -11.76 2.03
CA ILE A 37 3.36 -11.18 1.02
C ILE A 37 3.08 -9.70 1.30
N ALA A 38 3.34 -9.20 2.52
CA ALA A 38 3.27 -7.77 2.82
C ALA A 38 4.23 -7.35 3.94
N LEU A 39 4.77 -6.14 3.83
CA LEU A 39 5.48 -5.41 4.88
C LEU A 39 4.84 -4.03 5.04
N THR A 40 4.37 -3.73 6.24
CA THR A 40 3.65 -2.48 6.55
C THR A 40 4.24 -1.81 7.78
N SER A 41 4.63 -0.54 7.66
CA SER A 41 5.15 0.25 8.79
C SER A 41 4.02 0.90 9.60
N TYR A 42 4.14 0.86 10.92
CA TYR A 42 3.19 1.42 11.88
C TYR A 42 3.86 2.32 12.92
N VAL A 43 3.14 3.36 13.34
CA VAL A 43 3.46 4.21 14.50
C VAL A 43 2.19 4.40 15.32
N ASN A 44 2.25 4.09 16.62
CA ASN A 44 1.10 4.17 17.55
C ASN A 44 -0.15 3.45 17.04
N GLY A 45 0.05 2.28 16.41
CA GLY A 45 -0.99 1.43 15.86
C GLY A 45 -1.61 1.91 14.55
N LEU A 46 -1.17 3.05 14.01
CA LEU A 46 -1.59 3.56 12.70
C LEU A 46 -0.51 3.32 11.66
N GLU A 47 -0.91 3.03 10.42
CA GLU A 47 0.02 2.88 9.30
C GLU A 47 0.78 4.19 9.08
N HIS A 48 2.11 4.12 9.09
CA HIS A 48 2.97 5.28 8.97
C HIS A 48 4.34 4.85 8.45
N GLY A 49 4.67 5.29 7.24
CA GLY A 49 5.90 4.93 6.54
C GLY A 49 5.65 4.00 5.35
N PRO A 50 6.68 3.27 4.92
CA PRO A 50 6.63 2.40 3.75
C PRO A 50 5.62 1.27 3.86
N GLN A 51 5.04 0.93 2.70
CA GLN A 51 4.22 -0.26 2.48
C GLN A 51 4.69 -0.99 1.22
N THR A 52 4.74 -2.30 1.27
CA THR A 52 5.08 -3.12 0.12
C THR A 52 4.33 -4.44 0.17
N GLU A 53 3.78 -4.85 -0.96
CA GLU A 53 3.12 -6.15 -1.14
C GLU A 53 3.76 -6.91 -2.31
N TRP A 54 3.73 -8.23 -2.22
CA TRP A 54 4.25 -9.13 -3.23
C TRP A 54 3.19 -10.13 -3.66
N TYR A 55 3.22 -10.51 -4.93
CA TYR A 55 2.50 -11.68 -5.40
C TYR A 55 3.02 -12.95 -4.70
N PRO A 56 2.22 -14.03 -4.60
CA PRO A 56 2.68 -15.31 -4.03
C PRO A 56 3.90 -15.94 -4.73
N THR A 57 4.18 -15.47 -5.95
CA THR A 57 5.33 -15.83 -6.78
C THR A 57 6.60 -15.03 -6.44
N GLY A 58 6.49 -13.94 -5.67
CA GLY A 58 7.59 -13.16 -5.13
C GLY A 58 7.87 -11.83 -5.85
N GLU A 59 7.22 -11.58 -6.99
CA GLU A 59 7.31 -10.30 -7.68
C GLU A 59 6.53 -9.22 -6.91
N LYS A 60 7.02 -7.98 -6.99
CA LYS A 60 6.38 -6.83 -6.36
C LYS A 60 4.98 -6.64 -6.95
N HIS A 61 3.98 -6.48 -6.09
CA HIS A 61 2.60 -6.22 -6.46
C HIS A 61 2.22 -4.77 -6.18
N VAL A 62 2.53 -4.26 -4.99
CA VAL A 62 2.21 -2.89 -4.58
C VAL A 62 3.39 -2.26 -3.84
N GLU A 63 3.60 -0.97 -4.02
CA GLU A 63 4.47 -0.18 -3.15
C GLU A 63 3.95 1.25 -2.99
N GLY A 64 4.16 1.79 -1.80
CA GLY A 64 3.75 3.14 -1.48
C GLY A 64 4.14 3.50 -0.05
N ARG A 65 3.45 4.52 0.48
CA ARG A 65 3.61 4.91 1.87
C ARG A 65 2.33 5.53 2.42
N CYS A 66 2.17 5.38 3.74
CA CYS A 66 1.11 6.01 4.51
C CYS A 66 1.67 7.03 5.50
N ASP A 67 0.84 8.00 5.86
CA ASP A 67 1.05 8.90 6.98
C ASP A 67 -0.22 8.93 7.84
N GLN A 68 -0.13 8.40 9.07
CA GLN A 68 -1.24 8.33 10.02
C GLN A 68 -2.50 7.63 9.47
N GLY A 69 -2.30 6.52 8.74
CA GLY A 69 -3.38 5.74 8.12
C GLY A 69 -3.85 6.26 6.76
N CYS A 70 -3.29 7.36 6.25
CA CYS A 70 -3.65 7.91 4.94
C CYS A 70 -2.54 7.66 3.91
N ALA A 71 -2.90 7.20 2.72
CA ALA A 71 -1.97 7.09 1.58
C ALA A 71 -1.40 8.48 1.23
N VAL A 72 -0.08 8.59 1.06
CA VAL A 72 0.57 9.86 0.68
C VAL A 72 1.70 9.63 -0.33
N GLY A 73 1.90 10.58 -1.23
CA GLY A 73 2.92 10.47 -2.27
C GLY A 73 2.56 9.45 -3.35
N GLU A 74 3.58 8.92 -4.02
CA GLU A 74 3.39 7.98 -5.13
C GLU A 74 3.12 6.57 -4.63
N TRP A 75 2.09 5.97 -5.20
CA TRP A 75 1.74 4.57 -5.11
C TRP A 75 1.87 3.93 -6.47
N ARG A 76 2.38 2.71 -6.50
CA ARG A 76 2.54 1.92 -7.71
C ARG A 76 2.00 0.52 -7.49
N GLU A 77 1.28 0.02 -8.49
CA GLU A 77 0.86 -1.37 -8.59
C GLU A 77 1.41 -1.95 -9.90
N TRP A 78 1.88 -3.20 -9.89
CA TRP A 78 2.37 -3.89 -11.08
C TRP A 78 1.50 -5.09 -11.40
N HIS A 79 1.38 -5.40 -12.68
CA HIS A 79 0.91 -6.69 -13.18
C HIS A 79 1.92 -7.79 -12.83
N ARG A 80 1.46 -9.06 -12.85
CA ARG A 80 2.33 -10.23 -12.61
C ARG A 80 3.53 -10.33 -13.55
N ASN A 81 3.46 -9.72 -14.73
CA ASN A 81 4.57 -9.67 -15.69
C ASN A 81 5.62 -8.58 -15.37
N GLY A 82 5.47 -7.86 -14.26
CA GLY A 82 6.37 -6.81 -13.80
C GLY A 82 6.15 -5.45 -14.46
N LYS A 83 5.19 -5.32 -15.38
CA LYS A 83 4.82 -4.01 -15.95
C LYS A 83 3.89 -3.27 -14.99
N LEU A 84 4.01 -1.95 -14.98
CA LEU A 84 3.17 -1.07 -14.18
C LEU A 84 1.70 -1.27 -14.58
N ALA A 85 0.82 -1.45 -13.61
CA ALA A 85 -0.62 -1.55 -13.77
C ALA A 85 -1.30 -0.24 -13.39
N GLU A 86 -0.88 0.35 -12.28
CA GLU A 86 -1.41 1.61 -11.77
C GLU A 86 -0.28 2.47 -11.16
N GLN A 87 -0.40 3.78 -11.33
CA GLN A 87 0.38 4.78 -10.60
C GLN A 87 -0.59 5.85 -10.11
N SER A 88 -0.58 6.06 -8.81
CA SER A 88 -1.46 6.99 -8.12
C SER A 88 -0.64 7.97 -7.28
N LEU A 89 -0.92 9.26 -7.37
CA LEU A 89 -0.28 10.29 -6.54
C LEU A 89 -1.29 10.83 -5.54
N PHE A 90 -0.98 10.75 -4.26
CA PHE A 90 -1.80 11.30 -3.18
C PHE A 90 -1.12 12.51 -2.54
N ASN A 91 -1.90 13.53 -2.19
CA ASN A 91 -1.40 14.65 -1.39
C ASN A 91 -1.31 14.28 0.10
N LYS A 92 -0.86 15.22 0.94
CA LYS A 92 -0.70 15.00 2.39
C LYS A 92 -2.00 14.76 3.16
N PHE A 93 -3.15 14.94 2.53
CA PHE A 93 -4.48 14.73 3.12
C PHE A 93 -5.12 13.42 2.63
N GLY A 94 -4.39 12.60 1.87
CA GLY A 94 -4.93 11.36 1.29
C GLY A 94 -5.80 11.56 0.06
N GLU A 95 -5.81 12.76 -0.52
CA GLU A 95 -6.61 13.03 -1.73
C GLU A 95 -5.79 12.66 -2.97
N LEU A 96 -6.43 11.93 -3.88
CA LEU A 96 -5.84 11.55 -5.16
C LEU A 96 -5.67 12.76 -6.08
N VAL A 97 -4.43 13.04 -6.45
CA VAL A 97 -4.01 14.12 -7.35
C VAL A 97 -3.90 13.64 -8.79
N GLU A 98 -3.35 12.44 -8.99
CA GLU A 98 -3.12 11.87 -10.31
C GLU A 98 -3.32 10.35 -10.27
N LEU A 99 -3.91 9.81 -11.33
CA LEU A 99 -4.06 8.38 -11.58
C LEU A 99 -3.67 8.10 -13.02
N ARG A 100 -2.84 7.09 -13.21
CA ARG A 100 -2.56 6.47 -14.50
C ARG A 100 -2.74 4.97 -14.39
N ARG A 101 -3.35 4.35 -15.41
CA ARG A 101 -3.47 2.89 -15.52
C ARG A 101 -2.99 2.40 -16.85
N TRP A 102 -2.35 1.23 -16.83
CA TRP A 102 -1.85 0.55 -18.01
C TRP A 102 -2.38 -0.88 -18.07
N ASP A 103 -2.59 -1.39 -19.27
CA ASP A 103 -2.89 -2.80 -19.49
C ASP A 103 -1.64 -3.69 -19.31
N GLU A 104 -1.82 -5.02 -19.42
CA GLU A 104 -0.71 -5.99 -19.29
C GLU A 104 0.37 -5.83 -20.39
N ASN A 105 0.09 -5.09 -21.47
CA ASN A 105 1.07 -4.80 -22.49
C ASN A 105 1.90 -3.54 -22.18
N GLY A 106 1.49 -2.76 -21.18
CA GLY A 106 2.08 -1.47 -20.83
C GLY A 106 1.49 -0.32 -21.64
N VAL A 107 0.31 -0.51 -22.26
CA VAL A 107 -0.41 0.55 -22.97
C VAL A 107 -1.22 1.34 -21.95
N LEU A 108 -1.05 2.66 -21.91
CA LEU A 108 -1.83 3.55 -21.05
C LEU A 108 -3.31 3.50 -21.46
N VAL A 109 -4.18 3.09 -20.54
CA VAL A 109 -5.63 2.96 -20.77
C VAL A 109 -6.45 4.02 -20.03
N GLU A 110 -5.91 4.62 -18.97
CA GLU A 110 -6.58 5.67 -18.21
C GLU A 110 -5.55 6.69 -17.69
N GLU A 111 -5.90 7.97 -17.78
CA GLU A 111 -5.20 9.06 -17.10
C GLU A 111 -6.21 10.04 -16.54
N ARG A 112 -6.10 10.35 -15.24
CA ARG A 112 -6.95 11.32 -14.54
C ARG A 112 -6.07 12.23 -13.69
N LEU A 113 -6.25 13.53 -13.89
CA LEU A 113 -5.60 14.58 -13.10
C LEU A 113 -6.68 15.36 -12.33
N SER A 114 -6.49 15.53 -11.02
CA SER A 114 -7.36 16.38 -10.21
C SER A 114 -7.31 17.81 -10.75
N GLY A 115 -8.46 18.36 -11.16
CA GLY A 115 -8.56 19.71 -11.70
C GLY A 115 -8.61 19.80 -13.24
N VAL A 116 -8.47 18.69 -13.97
CA VAL A 116 -8.74 18.67 -15.41
C VAL A 116 -10.17 18.20 -15.65
N THR A 117 -11.12 19.13 -15.58
CA THR A 117 -12.39 18.94 -16.28
C THR A 117 -12.06 19.02 -17.77
N ARG A 118 -11.82 17.88 -18.43
CA ARG A 118 -11.81 17.82 -19.90
C ARG A 118 -13.25 18.04 -20.37
N GLY A 119 -13.65 19.31 -20.43
CA GLY A 119 -14.78 19.74 -21.24
C GLY A 119 -14.38 19.61 -22.70
N LEU A 120 -15.09 18.76 -23.44
CA LEU A 120 -15.29 18.91 -24.87
C LEU A 120 -16.66 19.53 -25.08
#